data_AF-A0A4V3JE56-F1
#
_entry.id   AF-A0A4V3JE56-F1
#
_cell.length_a   1.000
_cell.length_b   1.000
_cell.length_c   1.000
_cell.angle_alpha   90.00
_cell.angle_beta   90.00
_cell.angle_gamma   90.00
#
_symmetry.space_group_name_H-M   'P 1'
#
loop_
_entity.id
_entity.type
_entity.pdbx_description
1 polymer ?
#
loop_
_entity_poly.entity_id
_entity_poly.type
_entity_poly.pdbx_seq_one_letter_code
_entity_poly.pdbx_strand_id
1 'polypeptide(L)'
;MKRILIRIGIGSLVLFAGLQFIPLQFPSGKNAKEIQSEESVKKIFRKACYDCHSDLVKWPWYSRIFPVSLYLIRHVQEGKDELNFSDWEGMKRSEQADLAEKILEEIEDGEMPPKEYVLLHSEAKLDKEELETLKDWLQSYTEK
;
A
#
# COMPACT_ATOMS: atom_id res chain seq x y z
N MET A 1 10.53 0.37 -45.76
CA MET A 1 9.75 -0.09 -44.58
C MET A 1 10.62 -0.53 -43.40
N LYS A 2 11.50 -1.55 -43.53
CA LYS A 2 12.36 -2.04 -42.41
C LYS A 2 13.21 -0.95 -41.72
N ARG A 3 13.82 -0.05 -42.47
CA ARG A 3 14.62 1.08 -41.93
C ARG A 3 13.78 2.10 -41.15
N ILE A 4 12.50 2.27 -41.50
CA ILE A 4 11.58 3.19 -40.82
C ILE A 4 11.15 2.57 -39.49
N LEU A 5 10.79 1.27 -39.48
CA LEU A 5 10.44 0.55 -38.25
C LEU A 5 11.59 0.55 -37.23
N ILE A 6 12.84 0.35 -37.70
CA ILE A 6 14.03 0.43 -36.83
C ILE A 6 14.19 1.83 -36.22
N ARG A 7 14.02 2.89 -37.03
CA ARG A 7 14.11 4.27 -36.54
C ARG A 7 13.03 4.60 -35.52
N ILE A 8 11.80 4.12 -35.73
CA ILE A 8 10.69 4.27 -34.78
C ILE A 8 11.03 3.55 -33.48
N GLY A 9 11.46 2.28 -33.54
CA GLY A 9 11.83 1.51 -32.35
C GLY A 9 12.96 2.15 -31.55
N ILE A 10 14.01 2.65 -32.22
CA ILE A 10 15.09 3.39 -31.56
C ILE A 10 14.56 4.69 -30.93
N GLY A 11 13.73 5.44 -31.65
CA GLY A 11 13.11 6.66 -31.13
C GLY A 11 12.28 6.41 -29.87
N SER A 12 11.44 5.37 -29.87
CA SER A 12 10.64 4.96 -28.70
C SER A 12 11.52 4.52 -27.53
N LEU A 13 12.61 3.78 -27.79
CA LEU A 13 13.51 3.33 -26.74
C LEU A 13 14.31 4.49 -26.12
N VAL A 14 14.78 5.44 -26.93
CA VAL A 14 15.44 6.66 -26.45
C VAL A 14 14.47 7.50 -25.63
N LEU A 15 13.22 7.66 -26.08
CA LEU A 15 12.19 8.36 -25.33
C LEU A 15 11.93 7.66 -23.98
N PHE A 16 11.72 6.35 -23.99
CA PHE A 16 11.50 5.58 -22.76
C PHE A 16 12.68 5.68 -21.78
N ALA A 17 13.92 5.58 -22.28
CA ALA A 17 15.12 5.75 -21.47
C ALA A 17 15.22 7.17 -20.89
N GLY A 18 14.88 8.20 -21.67
CA GLY A 18 14.82 9.58 -21.21
C GLY A 18 13.79 9.79 -20.11
N LEU A 19 12.60 9.17 -20.23
CA LEU A 19 11.54 9.24 -19.22
C LEU A 19 11.93 8.62 -17.87
N GLN A 20 12.87 7.67 -17.84
CA GLN A 20 13.34 7.09 -16.57
C GLN A 20 14.10 8.09 -15.68
N PHE A 21 14.56 9.21 -16.23
CA PHE A 21 15.28 10.26 -15.48
C PHE A 21 14.37 11.32 -14.86
N ILE A 22 13.04 11.17 -14.96
CA ILE A 22 12.10 12.06 -14.27
C ILE A 22 12.28 11.87 -12.75
N PRO A 23 12.70 12.91 -12.01
CA PRO A 23 12.88 12.81 -10.56
C PRO A 23 11.51 12.75 -9.89
N LEU A 24 11.10 11.56 -9.44
CA LEU A 24 9.90 11.39 -8.65
C LEU A 24 10.24 11.31 -7.17
N GLN A 25 9.41 11.95 -6.36
CA GLN A 25 9.54 11.94 -4.90
C GLN A 25 8.64 10.84 -4.34
N PHE A 26 9.25 9.89 -3.65
CA PHE A 26 8.50 8.89 -2.90
C PHE A 26 7.98 9.51 -1.62
N PRO A 27 6.72 9.26 -1.24
CA PRO A 27 6.18 9.67 0.05
C PRO A 27 7.09 9.19 1.17
N SER A 28 7.81 10.11 1.81
CA SER A 28 8.62 9.80 2.98
C SER A 28 7.79 10.11 4.21
N GLY A 29 7.50 9.08 4.98
CA GLY A 29 6.90 9.23 6.29
C GLY A 29 7.80 9.96 7.28
N LYS A 30 7.22 10.70 8.22
CA LYS A 30 7.95 11.32 9.35
C LYS A 30 7.85 10.47 10.62
N ASN A 31 6.94 9.50 10.63
CA ASN A 31 6.55 8.74 11.80
C ASN A 31 6.64 7.25 11.50
N ALA A 32 7.83 6.65 11.52
CA ALA A 32 8.00 5.22 11.23
C ALA A 32 7.60 4.31 12.42
N LYS A 33 6.42 4.55 13.00
CA LYS A 33 5.87 3.75 14.11
C LYS A 33 4.93 2.68 13.58
N GLU A 34 5.01 1.51 14.20
CA GLU A 34 4.01 0.46 14.08
C GLU A 34 2.90 0.67 15.11
N ILE A 35 1.73 0.08 14.85
CA ILE A 35 0.65 -0.01 15.83
C ILE A 35 1.11 -0.73 17.12
N GLN A 36 0.53 -0.36 18.24
CA GLN A 36 0.74 -1.04 19.52
C GLN A 36 -0.28 -2.17 19.67
N SER A 37 0.14 -3.36 19.25
CA SER A 37 -0.65 -4.58 19.34
C SER A 37 0.23 -5.81 19.55
N GLU A 38 -0.42 -6.95 19.72
CA GLU A 38 0.19 -8.28 19.78
C GLU A 38 0.97 -8.58 18.48
N GLU A 39 1.97 -9.46 18.58
CA GLU A 39 2.85 -9.77 17.46
C GLU A 39 2.11 -10.44 16.29
N SER A 40 1.02 -11.16 16.57
CA SER A 40 0.14 -11.73 15.53
C SER A 40 -0.47 -10.64 14.65
N VAL A 41 -1.00 -9.58 15.25
CA VAL A 41 -1.58 -8.43 14.53
C VAL A 41 -0.49 -7.68 13.78
N LYS A 42 0.65 -7.39 14.41
CA LYS A 42 1.76 -6.68 13.75
C LYS A 42 2.27 -7.40 12.50
N LYS A 43 2.32 -8.74 12.52
CA LYS A 43 2.71 -9.54 11.34
C LYS A 43 1.76 -9.31 10.17
N ILE A 44 0.45 -9.30 10.41
CA ILE A 44 -0.57 -9.03 9.38
C ILE A 44 -0.36 -7.64 8.78
N PHE A 45 -0.16 -6.63 9.63
CA PHE A 45 0.02 -5.24 9.18
C PHE A 45 1.27 -5.06 8.32
N ARG A 46 2.41 -5.63 8.73
CA ARG A 46 3.66 -5.59 7.95
C ARG A 46 3.55 -6.29 6.60
N LYS A 47 2.64 -7.26 6.50
CA LYS A 47 2.44 -8.14 5.34
C LYS A 47 1.44 -7.55 4.35
N ALA A 48 0.35 -6.96 4.83
CA ALA A 48 -0.82 -6.66 4.00
C ALA A 48 -1.26 -5.18 4.02
N CYS A 49 -0.82 -4.37 5.00
CA CYS A 49 -1.35 -3.03 5.24
C CYS A 49 -0.31 -1.92 5.04
N TYR A 50 0.88 -2.10 5.59
CA TYR A 50 1.87 -1.02 5.72
C TYR A 50 2.48 -0.52 4.41
N ASP A 51 2.51 -1.35 3.36
CA ASP A 51 3.04 -0.94 2.06
C ASP A 51 2.17 0.12 1.37
N CYS A 52 0.92 0.32 1.82
CA CYS A 52 0.02 1.35 1.29
C CYS A 52 -0.46 2.34 2.36
N HIS A 53 -0.69 1.89 3.59
CA HIS A 53 -1.33 2.66 4.65
C HIS A 53 -0.37 3.02 5.80
N SER A 54 0.93 3.24 5.54
CA SER A 54 1.86 3.63 6.61
C SER A 54 3.02 4.51 6.14
N ASP A 55 3.83 4.96 7.09
CA ASP A 55 5.15 5.56 6.84
C ASP A 55 6.27 4.50 6.68
N LEU A 56 5.96 3.21 6.80
CA LEU A 56 6.88 2.06 6.73
C LEU A 56 6.96 1.39 5.36
N VAL A 57 6.45 2.05 4.31
CA VAL A 57 6.29 1.50 2.95
C VAL A 57 7.58 0.88 2.43
N LYS A 58 7.53 -0.40 2.05
CA LYS A 58 8.63 -1.07 1.36
C LYS A 58 8.44 -0.97 -0.15
N TRP A 59 9.14 0.00 -0.74
CA TRP A 59 9.09 0.21 -2.18
C TRP A 59 9.76 -0.93 -2.95
N PRO A 60 9.01 -1.69 -3.79
CA PRO A 60 9.60 -2.75 -4.61
C PRO A 60 10.48 -2.14 -5.71
N TRP A 61 11.43 -2.91 -6.25
CA TRP A 61 12.39 -2.40 -7.24
C TRP A 61 11.73 -1.77 -8.48
N TYR A 62 10.59 -2.31 -8.91
CA TYR A 62 9.85 -1.81 -10.07
C TYR A 62 9.14 -0.48 -9.81
N SER A 63 9.04 -0.04 -8.56
CA SER A 63 8.52 1.30 -8.23
C SER A 63 9.42 2.43 -8.69
N ARG A 64 10.62 2.12 -9.18
CA ARG A 64 11.57 3.10 -9.75
C ARG A 64 11.49 3.19 -11.27
N ILE A 65 10.59 2.44 -11.91
CA ILE A 65 10.46 2.39 -13.37
C ILE A 65 9.29 3.27 -13.81
N PHE A 66 9.53 4.26 -14.65
CA PHE A 66 8.45 5.07 -15.23
C PHE A 66 7.67 4.26 -16.29
N PRO A 67 6.33 4.34 -16.35
CA PRO A 67 5.41 5.15 -15.54
C PRO A 67 4.88 4.47 -14.26
N VAL A 68 5.31 3.25 -13.97
CA VAL A 68 4.86 2.47 -12.79
C VAL A 68 5.16 3.22 -11.49
N SER A 69 6.30 3.88 -11.42
CA SER A 69 6.70 4.75 -10.31
C SER A 69 5.65 5.83 -10.00
N LEU A 70 5.18 6.56 -11.02
CA LEU A 70 4.17 7.61 -10.87
C LEU A 70 2.84 7.03 -10.37
N TYR A 71 2.43 5.89 -10.93
CA TYR A 71 1.22 5.20 -10.51
C TYR A 71 1.29 4.82 -9.02
N LEU A 72 2.32 4.07 -8.62
CA LEU A 72 2.45 3.58 -7.25
C LEU A 72 2.61 4.72 -6.23
N ILE A 73 3.36 5.77 -6.55
CA ILE A 73 3.50 6.95 -5.68
C ILE A 73 2.14 7.57 -5.40
N ARG A 74 1.31 7.74 -6.44
CA ARG A 74 -0.03 8.29 -6.27
C ARG A 74 -0.93 7.38 -5.43
N HIS A 75 -0.96 6.09 -5.72
CA HIS A 75 -1.81 5.14 -4.98
C HIS A 75 -1.42 5.03 -3.51
N VAL A 76 -0.12 5.02 -3.18
CA VAL A 76 0.33 5.02 -1.78
C VAL A 76 0.01 6.35 -1.10
N GLN A 77 0.13 7.48 -1.81
CA GLN A 77 -0.26 8.77 -1.24
C GLN A 77 -1.76 8.81 -0.93
N GLU A 78 -2.60 8.41 -1.88
CA GLU A 78 -4.06 8.32 -1.71
C GLU A 78 -4.42 7.39 -0.55
N GLY A 79 -3.81 6.19 -0.48
CA GLY A 79 -4.04 5.26 0.63
C GLY A 79 -3.70 5.85 2.00
N LYS A 80 -2.59 6.59 2.10
CA LYS A 80 -2.18 7.28 3.34
C LYS A 80 -3.07 8.46 3.68
N ASP A 81 -3.59 9.16 2.68
CA ASP A 81 -4.48 10.31 2.88
C ASP A 81 -5.84 9.84 3.47
N GLU A 82 -6.31 8.64 3.08
CA GLU A 82 -7.49 8.00 3.69
C GLU A 82 -7.18 7.40 5.07
N LEU A 83 -6.02 6.73 5.20
CA LEU A 83 -5.60 6.08 6.45
C LEU A 83 -4.08 5.88 6.51
N ASN A 84 -3.45 6.46 7.54
CA ASN A 84 -2.05 6.21 7.88
C ASN A 84 -1.92 5.56 9.26
N PHE A 85 -1.63 4.25 9.30
CA PHE A 85 -1.47 3.49 10.53
C PHE A 85 -0.30 3.95 11.40
N SER A 86 0.66 4.67 10.82
CA SER A 86 1.73 5.27 11.62
C SER A 86 1.23 6.34 12.60
N ASP A 87 0.07 6.94 12.30
CA ASP A 87 -0.57 7.94 13.15
C ASP A 87 -1.65 7.34 14.07
N TRP A 88 -1.90 6.03 13.96
CA TRP A 88 -2.98 5.32 14.67
C TRP A 88 -2.99 5.57 16.17
N GLU A 89 -1.84 5.47 16.84
CA GLU A 89 -1.72 5.67 18.29
C GLU A 89 -1.93 7.13 18.74
N GLY A 90 -1.87 8.08 17.81
CA GLY A 90 -2.13 9.50 18.06
C GLY A 90 -3.60 9.90 17.86
N MET A 91 -4.41 9.02 17.25
CA MET A 91 -5.82 9.28 16.95
C MET A 91 -6.68 9.20 18.21
N LYS A 92 -7.83 9.87 18.18
CA LYS A 92 -8.84 9.71 19.24
C LYS A 92 -9.44 8.31 19.17
N ARG A 93 -9.88 7.77 20.31
CA ARG A 93 -10.53 6.45 20.32
C ARG A 93 -11.76 6.36 19.41
N SER A 94 -12.56 7.43 19.33
CA SER A 94 -13.72 7.48 18.43
C SER A 94 -13.31 7.42 16.96
N GLU A 95 -12.24 8.11 16.58
CA GLU A 95 -11.69 8.09 15.22
C GLU A 95 -11.13 6.71 14.86
N GLN A 96 -10.42 6.07 15.80
CA GLN A 96 -9.98 4.68 15.63
C GLN A 96 -11.17 3.72 15.46
N ALA A 97 -12.28 3.94 16.17
CA ALA A 97 -13.48 3.13 16.04
C ALA A 97 -14.14 3.30 14.65
N ASP A 98 -14.34 4.56 14.21
CA ASP A 98 -14.90 4.86 12.89
C ASP A 98 -14.04 4.25 11.75
N LEU A 99 -12.71 4.33 11.88
CA LEU A 99 -11.78 3.72 10.92
C LEU A 99 -11.78 2.19 11.02
N ALA A 100 -11.89 1.62 12.22
CA ALA A 100 -11.93 0.18 12.41
C ALA A 100 -13.16 -0.46 11.73
N GLU A 101 -14.33 0.20 11.82
CA GLU A 101 -15.54 -0.24 11.10
C GLU A 101 -15.33 -0.24 9.58
N LYS A 102 -14.76 0.84 9.03
CA LYS A 102 -14.46 0.92 7.60
C LYS A 102 -13.46 -0.13 7.13
N ILE A 103 -12.39 -0.36 7.91
CA ILE A 103 -11.40 -1.39 7.58
C ILE A 103 -12.07 -2.77 7.57
N LEU A 104 -12.96 -3.03 8.52
CA LEU A 104 -13.69 -4.30 8.58
C LEU A 104 -14.58 -4.49 7.34
N GLU A 105 -15.33 -3.46 6.94
CA GLU A 105 -16.17 -3.46 5.74
C GLU A 105 -15.34 -3.76 4.46
N GLU A 106 -14.25 -3.03 4.24
CA GLU A 106 -13.37 -3.20 3.07
C GLU A 106 -12.73 -4.60 2.99
N ILE A 107 -12.41 -5.21 4.14
CA ILE A 107 -11.88 -6.58 4.20
C ILE A 107 -12.99 -7.60 3.92
N GLU A 108 -14.19 -7.39 4.46
CA GLU A 108 -15.33 -8.31 4.27
C GLU A 108 -15.85 -8.30 2.84
N ASP A 109 -15.85 -7.13 2.20
CA ASP A 109 -16.18 -6.97 0.78
C ASP A 109 -15.07 -7.49 -0.15
N GLY A 110 -13.88 -7.76 0.41
CA GLY A 110 -12.74 -8.29 -0.33
C GLY A 110 -12.07 -7.27 -1.25
N GLU A 111 -12.26 -5.99 -0.94
CA GLU A 111 -11.59 -4.85 -1.59
C GLU A 111 -10.17 -4.67 -1.04
N MET A 112 -9.94 -5.06 0.22
CA MET A 112 -8.62 -5.00 0.87
C MET A 112 -8.08 -6.39 1.28
N PRO A 113 -6.80 -6.72 0.95
CA PRO A 113 -5.93 -6.01 0.02
C PRO A 113 -6.40 -6.15 -1.45
N PRO A 114 -6.15 -5.15 -2.32
CA PRO A 114 -6.59 -5.20 -3.71
C PRO A 114 -6.06 -6.43 -4.46
N LYS A 115 -6.90 -7.03 -5.31
CA LYS A 115 -6.57 -8.28 -6.03
C LYS A 115 -5.33 -8.14 -6.92
N GLU A 116 -5.14 -7.00 -7.55
CA GLU A 116 -3.97 -6.70 -8.39
C GLU A 116 -2.69 -6.61 -7.57
N TYR A 117 -2.77 -6.12 -6.33
CA TYR A 117 -1.64 -6.10 -5.40
C TYR A 117 -1.30 -7.54 -4.99
N VAL A 118 -2.28 -8.34 -4.58
CA VAL A 118 -2.09 -9.75 -4.21
C VAL A 118 -1.53 -10.60 -5.37
N LEU A 119 -1.85 -10.27 -6.63
CA LEU A 119 -1.30 -10.96 -7.80
C LEU A 119 0.23 -10.86 -7.88
N LEU A 120 0.79 -9.70 -7.49
CA LEU A 120 2.23 -9.45 -7.51
C LEU A 120 2.90 -9.71 -6.15
N HIS A 121 2.11 -9.70 -5.08
CA HIS A 121 2.51 -9.90 -3.69
C HIS A 121 1.62 -10.97 -3.07
N SER A 122 1.80 -12.22 -3.50
CA SER A 122 1.02 -13.35 -3.00
C SER A 122 1.11 -13.51 -1.48
N GLU A 123 2.22 -13.06 -0.92
CA GLU A 123 2.47 -12.97 0.51
C GLU A 123 1.64 -11.89 1.19
N ALA A 124 0.88 -11.03 0.52
CA ALA A 124 -0.04 -10.10 1.17
C ALA A 124 -1.43 -10.70 1.39
N LYS A 125 -1.70 -11.88 0.81
CA LYS A 125 -2.99 -12.54 0.94
C LYS A 125 -3.24 -12.94 2.39
N LEU A 126 -4.36 -12.49 2.93
CA LEU A 126 -4.83 -12.89 4.25
C LEU A 126 -5.43 -14.30 4.17
N ASP A 127 -4.96 -15.19 5.03
CA ASP A 127 -5.64 -16.46 5.27
C ASP A 127 -6.77 -16.31 6.29
N LYS A 128 -7.48 -17.41 6.57
CA LYS A 128 -8.63 -17.37 7.48
C LYS A 128 -8.24 -17.01 8.92
N GLU A 129 -7.11 -17.50 9.41
CA GLU A 129 -6.67 -17.24 10.79
C GLU A 129 -6.23 -15.78 10.95
N GLU A 130 -5.51 -15.27 9.96
CA GLU A 130 -5.12 -13.86 9.89
C GLU A 130 -6.33 -12.94 9.80
N LEU A 131 -7.34 -13.31 9.00
CA LEU A 131 -8.56 -12.53 8.86
C LEU A 131 -9.33 -12.44 10.19
N GLU A 132 -9.53 -13.57 10.88
CA GLU A 132 -10.17 -13.57 12.20
C GLU A 132 -9.34 -12.77 13.23
N THR A 133 -8.02 -12.94 13.26
CA THR A 133 -7.13 -12.17 14.15
C THR A 133 -7.26 -10.66 13.92
N LEU A 134 -7.36 -10.25 12.66
CA LEU A 134 -7.53 -8.84 12.29
C LEU A 134 -8.92 -8.33 12.68
N LYS A 135 -9.97 -9.13 12.47
CA LYS A 135 -11.35 -8.80 12.89
C LYS A 135 -11.45 -8.59 14.39
N ASP A 136 -10.92 -9.52 15.19
CA ASP A 136 -10.92 -9.42 16.65
C ASP A 136 -10.21 -8.14 17.12
N TRP A 137 -9.08 -7.81 16.48
CA TRP A 137 -8.34 -6.59 16.79
C TRP A 137 -9.16 -5.33 16.46
N LEU A 138 -9.80 -5.27 15.29
CA LEU A 138 -10.65 -4.15 14.87
C LEU A 138 -11.86 -3.99 15.78
N GLN A 139 -12.55 -5.08 16.11
CA GLN A 139 -13.73 -5.08 16.98
C GLN A 139 -13.43 -4.57 18.39
N SER A 140 -12.19 -4.74 18.87
CA SER A 140 -11.78 -4.16 20.16
C SER A 140 -11.91 -2.62 20.22
N TYR A 141 -11.94 -1.94 19.07
CA TYR A 141 -12.13 -0.49 18.96
C TYR A 141 -13.60 -0.06 18.91
N THR A 142 -14.48 -0.90 18.40
CA THR A 142 -15.90 -0.60 18.15
C THR A 142 -16.79 -1.03 19.30
N GLU A 143 -16.41 -2.07 20.04
CA GLU A 143 -17.15 -2.58 21.20
C GLU A 143 -16.80 -1.80 22.48
N LYS A 144 -17.25 -0.54 22.63
CA LYS A 144 -17.27 0.19 23.92
C LYS A 144 -18.33 1.28 24.01
#